data_AF-A0A7G5DHF1-F1
#
_entry.id   AF-A0A7G5DHF1-F1
#
_cell.length_a   1.000
_cell.length_b   1.000
_cell.length_c   1.000
_cell.angle_alpha   90.00
_cell.angle_beta   90.00
_cell.angle_gamma   90.00
#
_symmetry.space_group_name_H-M   'P 1'
#
loop_
_entity.id
_entity.type
_entity.pdbx_description
1 polymer ?
#
loop_
_entity_poly.entity_id
_entity_poly.type
_entity_poly.pdbx_seq_one_letter_code
_entity_poly.pdbx_strand_id
1 'polypeptide(L)'
;MLLPRSLAALLCLPACALAELPSLEPEPGLYAQVQRQGELYFLRQPDGSRIELSIPEGNDAEAPSFEVGDYDFDGHLDLAIRVPVGMVNSAYHLYLYRPALQRFERLHMPAELLENANCSELSELQPNKDERALYSHCRSGPRWFYDAYRFDGAGTPWRYKTLQVRYDYDPDAPVFFAIFEKTFDRQGQIVASRALDDDDQPQTWTVPNARLYLYQRPDESSRSKAYLIEGDVCEVLDQQGDWLQIRYLSRKGALERWVSLAEAYELGQP
;
A
#
# COMPACT_ATOMS: atom_id res chain seq x y z
N MET A 1 22.65 43.36 -66.14
CA MET A 1 23.07 42.23 -65.27
C MET A 1 22.68 42.56 -63.84
N LEU A 2 21.59 41.96 -63.35
CA LEU A 2 21.15 42.03 -61.96
C LEU A 2 20.74 40.59 -61.61
N LEU A 3 21.57 39.89 -60.84
CA LEU A 3 21.22 38.59 -60.25
C LEU A 3 20.51 38.81 -58.91
N PRO A 4 19.41 38.11 -58.61
CA PRO A 4 18.85 38.09 -57.27
C PRO A 4 19.61 37.09 -56.39
N ARG A 5 19.90 37.48 -55.15
CA ARG A 5 20.40 36.58 -54.10
C ARG A 5 19.21 35.81 -53.51
N SER A 6 19.19 34.50 -53.68
CA SER A 6 18.27 33.61 -52.98
C SER A 6 18.69 33.46 -51.52
N LEU A 7 17.85 33.91 -50.58
CA LEU A 7 17.91 33.47 -49.19
C LEU A 7 17.28 32.07 -49.13
N ALA A 8 18.09 31.06 -48.79
CA ALA A 8 17.58 29.76 -48.37
C ALA A 8 17.20 29.86 -46.88
N ALA A 9 15.90 29.84 -46.59
CA ALA A 9 15.40 29.66 -45.24
C ALA A 9 15.52 28.18 -44.87
N LEU A 10 16.41 27.87 -43.93
CA LEU A 10 16.50 26.54 -43.33
C LEU A 10 15.32 26.37 -42.36
N LEU A 11 14.32 25.60 -42.74
CA LEU A 11 13.24 25.16 -41.86
C LEU A 11 13.80 24.12 -40.88
N CYS A 12 14.14 24.54 -39.67
CA CYS A 12 14.28 23.62 -38.53
C CYS A 12 12.88 23.13 -38.15
N LEU A 13 12.53 21.93 -38.61
CA LEU A 13 11.40 21.21 -38.05
C LEU A 13 11.78 20.73 -36.64
N PRO A 14 10.91 20.90 -35.62
CA PRO A 14 11.14 20.31 -34.32
C PRO A 14 11.06 18.78 -34.46
N ALA A 15 12.15 18.09 -34.17
CA ALA A 15 12.09 16.67 -33.91
C ALA A 15 11.26 16.49 -32.63
N CYS A 16 9.99 16.08 -32.77
CA CYS A 16 9.28 15.46 -31.66
C CYS A 16 10.08 14.23 -31.27
N ALA A 17 10.88 14.32 -30.22
CA ALA A 17 11.52 13.16 -29.62
C ALA A 17 10.38 12.25 -29.14
N LEU A 18 10.15 11.14 -29.85
CA LEU A 18 9.43 10.01 -29.27
C LEU A 18 10.14 9.70 -27.96
N ALA A 19 9.42 9.73 -26.84
CA ALA A 19 9.97 9.32 -25.56
C ALA A 19 10.61 7.93 -25.75
N GLU A 20 11.89 7.82 -25.42
CA GLU A 20 12.60 6.55 -25.53
C GLU A 20 11.97 5.57 -24.54
N LEU A 21 11.52 4.42 -25.05
CA LEU A 21 10.97 3.36 -24.22
C LEU A 21 12.11 2.70 -23.43
N PRO A 22 11.84 2.22 -22.21
CA PRO A 22 12.91 1.78 -21.33
C PRO A 22 13.64 0.55 -21.86
N SER A 23 14.94 0.53 -21.61
CA SER A 23 15.78 -0.66 -21.66
C SER A 23 16.21 -1.01 -20.24
N LEU A 24 16.23 -2.30 -19.94
CA LEU A 24 16.54 -2.84 -18.63
C LEU A 24 17.72 -3.81 -18.74
N GLU A 25 18.57 -3.81 -17.72
CA GLU A 25 19.61 -4.81 -17.52
C GLU A 25 19.37 -5.48 -16.16
N PRO A 26 18.42 -6.43 -16.04
CA PRO A 26 18.09 -7.07 -14.76
C PRO A 26 19.24 -7.89 -14.17
N GLU A 27 20.17 -8.36 -15.01
CA GLU A 27 21.44 -8.99 -14.62
C GLU A 27 22.55 -8.52 -15.57
N PRO A 28 23.83 -8.50 -15.13
CA PRO A 28 24.94 -8.10 -15.99
C PRO A 28 24.99 -8.86 -17.32
N GLY A 29 24.87 -8.13 -18.43
CA GLY A 29 24.89 -8.66 -19.80
C GLY A 29 23.56 -9.23 -20.29
N LEU A 30 22.50 -9.24 -19.47
CA LEU A 30 21.16 -9.64 -19.88
C LEU A 30 20.30 -8.40 -20.10
N TYR A 31 19.80 -8.20 -21.32
CA TYR A 31 19.09 -6.99 -21.69
C TYR A 31 17.64 -7.27 -22.06
N ALA A 32 16.73 -6.44 -21.54
CA ALA A 32 15.35 -6.36 -21.98
C ALA A 32 15.03 -4.96 -22.52
N GLN A 33 14.04 -4.88 -23.39
CA GLN A 33 13.65 -3.61 -24.01
C GLN A 33 12.15 -3.54 -24.27
N VAL A 34 11.52 -2.46 -23.82
CA VAL A 34 10.15 -2.14 -24.19
C VAL A 34 10.14 -1.58 -25.61
N GLN A 35 9.24 -2.11 -26.44
CA GLN A 35 9.11 -1.79 -27.85
C GLN A 35 7.65 -1.51 -28.18
N ARG A 36 7.39 -0.51 -29.01
CA ARG A 36 6.05 -0.21 -29.53
C ARG A 36 5.93 -0.70 -30.97
N GLN A 37 4.82 -1.35 -31.29
CA GLN A 37 4.46 -1.77 -32.65
C GLN A 37 2.98 -1.47 -32.90
N GLY A 38 2.70 -0.39 -33.63
CA GLY A 38 1.34 0.15 -33.73
C GLY A 38 0.88 0.68 -32.36
N GLU A 39 -0.30 0.26 -31.93
CA GLU A 39 -0.87 0.63 -30.62
C GLU A 39 -0.48 -0.34 -29.49
N LEU A 40 0.22 -1.43 -29.83
CA LEU A 40 0.63 -2.45 -28.87
C LEU A 40 2.06 -2.21 -28.38
N TYR A 41 2.30 -2.61 -27.13
CA TYR A 41 3.61 -2.61 -26.50
C TYR A 41 4.07 -4.05 -26.26
N PHE A 42 5.37 -4.26 -26.39
CA PHE A 42 6.00 -5.56 -26.21
C PHE A 42 7.27 -5.40 -25.38
N LEU A 43 7.57 -6.40 -24.57
CA LEU A 43 8.87 -6.52 -23.92
C LEU A 43 9.68 -7.58 -24.65
N ARG A 44 10.80 -7.16 -25.27
CA ARG A 44 11.83 -8.08 -25.73
C ARG A 44 12.60 -8.57 -24.51
N GLN A 45 12.58 -9.87 -24.28
CA GLN A 45 13.20 -10.53 -23.15
C GLN A 45 14.71 -10.76 -23.37
N PRO A 46 15.47 -11.11 -22.31
CA PRO A 46 16.90 -11.42 -22.42
C PRO A 46 17.24 -12.54 -23.42
N ASP A 47 16.39 -13.56 -23.50
CA ASP A 47 16.52 -14.67 -24.46
C ASP A 47 16.16 -14.29 -25.91
N GLY A 48 15.71 -13.04 -26.14
CA GLY A 48 15.27 -12.52 -27.43
C GLY A 48 13.82 -12.82 -27.79
N SER A 49 13.10 -13.61 -26.97
CA SER A 49 11.65 -13.76 -27.09
C SER A 49 10.94 -12.43 -26.83
N ARG A 50 9.65 -12.34 -27.21
CA ARG A 50 8.83 -11.15 -26.99
C ARG A 50 7.55 -11.56 -26.28
N ILE A 51 7.17 -10.79 -25.27
CA ILE A 51 5.83 -10.87 -24.66
C ILE A 51 5.08 -9.58 -24.97
N GLU A 52 3.78 -9.71 -25.23
CA GLU A 52 2.90 -8.55 -25.33
C GLU A 52 2.65 -8.01 -23.92
N LEU A 53 2.77 -6.69 -23.78
CA LEU A 53 2.52 -6.00 -22.52
C LEU A 53 1.03 -5.70 -22.40
N SER A 54 0.42 -6.23 -21.35
CA SER A 54 -0.93 -5.88 -20.95
C SER A 54 -0.90 -4.48 -20.35
N ILE A 55 -1.65 -3.56 -20.94
CA ILE A 55 -1.81 -2.20 -20.44
C ILE A 55 -2.99 -2.21 -19.45
N PRO A 56 -2.83 -1.66 -18.23
CA PRO A 56 -3.95 -1.57 -17.29
C PRO A 56 -5.05 -0.66 -17.85
N GLU A 57 -6.30 -0.94 -17.50
CA GLU A 57 -7.42 -0.07 -17.86
C GLU A 57 -7.28 1.30 -17.19
N GLY A 58 -7.58 2.37 -17.93
CA GLY A 58 -7.53 3.73 -17.40
C GLY A 58 -8.08 4.77 -18.36
N ASN A 59 -7.58 6.00 -18.27
CA ASN A 59 -8.05 7.09 -19.11
C ASN A 59 -7.54 6.90 -20.55
N ASP A 60 -8.44 6.57 -21.49
CA ASP A 60 -8.13 6.26 -22.91
C ASP A 60 -7.36 7.36 -23.67
N ALA A 61 -7.29 8.58 -23.13
CA ALA A 61 -6.64 9.72 -23.77
C ALA A 61 -5.12 9.76 -23.57
N GLU A 62 -4.57 9.01 -22.61
CA GLU A 62 -3.16 9.10 -22.22
C GLU A 62 -2.40 7.80 -22.54
N ALA A 63 -1.21 7.94 -23.15
CA ALA A 63 -0.34 6.80 -23.39
C ALA A 63 0.19 6.24 -22.06
N PRO A 64 0.42 4.92 -21.95
CA PRO A 64 1.02 4.34 -20.76
C PRO A 64 2.42 4.90 -20.53
N SER A 65 2.76 5.06 -19.26
CA SER A 65 4.12 5.35 -18.79
C SER A 65 4.78 4.06 -18.31
N PHE A 66 6.10 4.00 -18.43
CA PHE A 66 6.90 2.84 -18.05
C PHE A 66 7.96 3.25 -17.05
N GLU A 67 8.07 2.49 -15.97
CA GLU A 67 8.99 2.73 -14.86
C GLU A 67 9.80 1.47 -14.60
N VAL A 68 11.03 1.65 -14.12
CA VAL A 68 11.97 0.56 -13.84
C VAL A 68 12.40 0.67 -12.39
N GLY A 69 12.30 -0.43 -11.66
CA GLY A 69 12.60 -0.47 -10.23
C GLY A 69 12.57 -1.89 -9.70
N ASP A 70 13.09 -2.10 -8.50
CA ASP A 70 13.00 -3.37 -7.77
C ASP A 70 11.71 -3.33 -6.95
N TYR A 71 10.65 -3.98 -7.44
CA TYR A 71 9.30 -3.91 -6.87
C TYR A 71 8.99 -5.10 -5.96
N ASP A 72 9.67 -6.24 -6.13
CA ASP A 72 9.53 -7.41 -5.26
C ASP A 72 10.68 -7.61 -4.25
N PHE A 73 11.67 -6.71 -4.26
CA PHE A 73 12.79 -6.65 -3.31
C PHE A 73 13.70 -7.89 -3.38
N ASP A 74 13.86 -8.44 -4.58
CA ASP A 74 14.78 -9.54 -4.88
C ASP A 74 16.17 -9.06 -5.35
N GLY A 75 16.30 -7.75 -5.62
CA GLY A 75 17.55 -7.10 -6.04
C GLY A 75 17.73 -6.98 -7.56
N HIS A 76 16.76 -7.42 -8.35
CA HIS A 76 16.74 -7.27 -9.80
C HIS A 76 15.78 -6.15 -10.24
N LEU A 77 16.00 -5.62 -11.44
CA LEU A 77 15.15 -4.58 -12.00
C LEU A 77 13.91 -5.19 -12.66
N ASP A 78 12.74 -4.75 -12.21
CA ASP A 78 11.44 -5.05 -12.78
C ASP A 78 10.92 -3.91 -13.66
N LEU A 79 9.82 -4.17 -14.36
CA LEU A 79 9.12 -3.19 -15.19
C LEU A 79 7.73 -2.93 -14.63
N ALA A 80 7.40 -1.66 -14.40
CA ALA A 80 6.05 -1.20 -14.10
C ALA A 80 5.45 -0.44 -15.29
N ILE A 81 4.17 -0.67 -15.54
CA ILE A 81 3.38 0.04 -16.54
C ILE A 81 2.29 0.79 -15.80
N ARG A 82 2.27 2.11 -15.95
CA ARG A 82 1.36 3.02 -15.24
C ARG A 82 0.44 3.73 -16.23
N VAL A 83 -0.86 3.71 -15.95
CA VAL A 83 -1.88 4.47 -16.68
C VAL A 83 -2.71 5.29 -15.68
N PRO A 84 -2.91 6.60 -15.90
CA PRO A 84 -3.80 7.40 -15.05
C PRO A 84 -5.25 6.92 -15.07
N VAL A 85 -5.90 6.95 -13.91
CA VAL A 85 -7.30 6.57 -13.72
C VAL A 85 -8.02 7.68 -12.95
N GLY A 86 -8.98 8.33 -13.61
CA GLY A 86 -9.64 9.50 -13.05
C GLY A 86 -8.66 10.67 -12.89
N MET A 87 -8.74 11.40 -11.77
CA MET A 87 -8.01 12.66 -11.58
C MET A 87 -6.74 12.54 -10.73
N VAL A 88 -6.62 11.50 -9.91
CA VAL A 88 -5.63 11.43 -8.82
C VAL A 88 -5.02 10.05 -8.59
N ASN A 89 -5.56 9.02 -9.24
CA ASN A 89 -5.07 7.65 -9.13
C ASN A 89 -4.48 7.20 -10.47
N SER A 90 -3.77 6.10 -10.44
CA SER A 90 -3.21 5.42 -11.61
C SER A 90 -3.28 3.92 -11.37
N ALA A 91 -3.56 3.16 -12.41
CA ALA A 91 -3.51 1.71 -12.38
C ALA A 91 -2.13 1.23 -12.86
N TYR A 92 -1.67 0.12 -12.27
CA TYR A 92 -0.38 -0.46 -12.57
C TYR A 92 -0.49 -1.93 -12.98
N HIS A 93 0.29 -2.33 -13.97
CA HIS A 93 0.71 -3.71 -14.14
C HIS A 93 2.21 -3.82 -13.89
N LEU A 94 2.64 -4.87 -13.18
CA LEU A 94 4.04 -5.16 -12.94
C LEU A 94 4.48 -6.39 -13.73
N TYR A 95 5.71 -6.34 -14.23
CA TYR A 95 6.41 -7.44 -14.86
C TYR A 95 7.69 -7.66 -14.07
N LEU A 96 7.69 -8.73 -13.27
CA LEU A 96 8.79 -9.07 -12.39
C LEU A 96 9.83 -9.88 -13.15
N TYR A 97 11.10 -9.54 -12.97
CA TYR A 97 12.18 -10.38 -13.46
C TYR A 97 12.24 -11.66 -12.61
N ARG A 98 12.39 -12.81 -13.26
CA ARG A 98 12.51 -14.13 -12.61
C ARG A 98 13.93 -14.65 -12.84
N PRO A 99 14.87 -14.46 -11.90
CA PRO A 99 16.28 -14.83 -12.10
C PRO A 99 16.47 -16.31 -12.45
N ALA A 100 15.70 -17.20 -11.81
CA ALA A 100 15.73 -18.64 -12.09
C ALA A 100 15.33 -19.00 -13.53
N LEU A 101 14.57 -18.13 -14.20
CA LEU A 101 14.08 -18.31 -15.57
C LEU A 101 14.76 -17.35 -16.57
N GLN A 102 15.53 -16.38 -16.07
CA GLN A 102 16.15 -15.28 -16.81
C GLN A 102 15.18 -14.52 -17.73
N ARG A 103 13.95 -14.30 -17.24
CA ARG A 103 12.85 -13.75 -18.04
C ARG A 103 11.90 -12.92 -17.19
N PHE A 104 11.09 -12.07 -17.84
CA PHE A 104 10.06 -11.29 -17.15
C PHE A 104 8.71 -12.00 -17.19
N GLU A 105 7.96 -11.92 -16.10
CA GLU A 105 6.59 -12.45 -16.00
C GLU A 105 5.67 -11.40 -15.38
N ARG A 106 4.44 -11.28 -15.91
CA ARG A 106 3.44 -10.38 -15.31
C ARG A 106 3.13 -10.86 -13.89
N LEU A 107 3.18 -9.96 -12.92
CA LEU A 107 2.66 -10.20 -11.59
C LEU A 107 1.14 -10.35 -11.69
N HIS A 108 0.63 -11.46 -11.15
CA HIS A 108 -0.79 -11.67 -10.94
C HIS A 108 -1.06 -11.66 -9.44
N MET A 109 -1.89 -10.72 -8.99
CA MET A 109 -2.33 -10.69 -7.59
C MET A 109 -3.28 -11.87 -7.34
N PRO A 110 -3.05 -12.71 -6.30
CA PRO A 110 -3.99 -13.74 -5.90
C PRO A 110 -5.38 -13.17 -5.62
N ALA A 111 -6.44 -13.88 -6.04
CA ALA A 111 -7.81 -13.40 -5.91
C ALA A 111 -8.19 -13.09 -4.45
N GLU A 112 -7.66 -13.87 -3.51
CA GLU A 112 -7.90 -13.71 -2.07
C GLU A 112 -7.32 -12.40 -1.53
N LEU A 113 -6.26 -11.87 -2.16
CA LEU A 113 -5.72 -10.55 -1.80
C LEU A 113 -6.61 -9.42 -2.35
N LEU A 114 -7.24 -9.64 -3.50
CA LEU A 114 -8.08 -8.63 -4.18
C LEU A 114 -9.45 -8.45 -3.51
N GLU A 115 -10.04 -9.51 -2.94
CA GLU A 115 -11.37 -9.46 -2.31
C GLU A 115 -11.49 -8.40 -1.22
N ASN A 116 -10.39 -8.10 -0.52
CA ASN A 116 -10.35 -7.17 0.60
C ASN A 116 -9.26 -6.10 0.43
N ALA A 117 -8.85 -5.83 -0.82
CA ALA A 117 -7.92 -4.75 -1.13
C ALA A 117 -8.64 -3.40 -1.16
N ASN A 118 -8.00 -2.38 -0.63
CA ASN A 118 -8.46 -1.00 -0.73
C ASN A 118 -8.37 -0.46 -2.16
N CYS A 119 -7.32 -0.85 -2.89
CA CYS A 119 -6.88 -0.17 -4.11
C CYS A 119 -7.00 -1.00 -5.38
N SER A 120 -8.06 -1.84 -5.47
CA SER A 120 -8.24 -2.81 -6.56
C SER A 120 -7.00 -3.72 -6.69
N GLU A 121 -6.41 -3.87 -7.89
CA GLU A 121 -5.17 -4.66 -8.05
C GLU A 121 -3.95 -3.88 -7.51
N LEU A 122 -3.47 -2.87 -8.23
CA LEU A 122 -2.31 -2.05 -7.87
C LEU A 122 -2.52 -0.60 -8.32
N SER A 123 -2.33 0.35 -7.41
CA SER A 123 -2.49 1.78 -7.66
C SER A 123 -1.45 2.60 -6.91
N GLU A 124 -1.07 3.76 -7.47
CA GLU A 124 -0.07 4.70 -6.94
C GLU A 124 1.07 4.02 -6.16
N LEU A 125 1.87 3.22 -6.88
CA LEU A 125 2.87 2.34 -6.28
C LEU A 125 4.02 3.10 -5.62
N GLN A 126 4.38 2.68 -4.41
CA GLN A 126 5.52 3.20 -3.66
C GLN A 126 6.33 2.07 -3.01
N PRO A 127 7.47 1.66 -3.60
CA PRO A 127 8.38 0.70 -2.97
C PRO A 127 9.01 1.27 -1.69
N ASN A 128 8.94 0.52 -0.58
CA ASN A 128 9.61 0.84 0.68
C ASN A 128 10.70 -0.19 0.97
N LYS A 129 11.96 0.21 0.81
CA LYS A 129 13.13 -0.69 0.96
C LYS A 129 13.40 -1.09 2.40
N ASP A 130 13.14 -0.22 3.36
CA ASP A 130 13.36 -0.50 4.78
C ASP A 130 12.40 -1.56 5.28
N GLU A 131 11.15 -1.49 4.83
CA GLU A 131 10.12 -2.49 5.14
C GLU A 131 10.11 -3.66 4.15
N ARG A 132 10.88 -3.59 3.06
CA ARG A 132 10.85 -4.51 1.92
C ARG A 132 9.42 -4.79 1.44
N ALA A 133 8.60 -3.74 1.35
CA ALA A 133 7.20 -3.84 1.02
C ALA A 133 6.81 -2.86 -0.08
N LEU A 134 5.99 -3.32 -1.01
CA LEU A 134 5.42 -2.52 -2.08
C LEU A 134 4.08 -1.96 -1.60
N TYR A 135 4.01 -0.65 -1.40
CA TYR A 135 2.76 0.02 -1.08
C TYR A 135 1.97 0.30 -2.35
N SER A 136 0.68 0.03 -2.29
CA SER A 136 -0.33 0.39 -3.28
C SER A 136 -1.28 1.38 -2.62
N HIS A 137 -1.29 2.61 -3.11
CA HIS A 137 -2.10 3.69 -2.57
C HIS A 137 -3.26 4.03 -3.51
N CYS A 138 -4.36 4.51 -2.93
CA CYS A 138 -5.48 5.00 -3.72
C CYS A 138 -6.28 6.03 -2.95
N ARG A 139 -6.78 7.01 -3.68
CA ARG A 139 -7.65 8.04 -3.15
C ARG A 139 -9.11 7.64 -3.34
N SER A 140 -9.86 7.60 -2.23
CA SER A 140 -11.31 7.42 -2.24
C SER A 140 -11.98 8.35 -1.21
N GLY A 141 -13.05 9.07 -1.60
CA GLY A 141 -13.73 10.03 -0.71
C GLY A 141 -12.82 11.20 -0.27
N PRO A 142 -12.63 11.46 1.04
CA PRO A 142 -11.69 12.46 1.58
C PRO A 142 -10.30 11.90 1.99
N ARG A 143 -10.10 10.57 2.01
CA ARG A 143 -8.86 9.91 2.51
C ARG A 143 -8.07 9.15 1.43
N TRP A 144 -6.77 8.99 1.68
CA TRP A 144 -5.91 8.01 1.01
C TRP A 144 -5.95 6.66 1.76
N PHE A 145 -6.08 5.58 1.02
CA PHE A 145 -6.00 4.22 1.53
C PHE A 145 -4.73 3.55 1.02
N TYR A 146 -4.33 2.47 1.69
CA TYR A 146 -3.24 1.63 1.20
C TYR A 146 -3.38 0.16 1.58
N ASP A 147 -2.78 -0.67 0.73
CA ASP A 147 -2.31 -2.01 1.06
C ASP A 147 -0.81 -2.07 0.80
N ALA A 148 -0.07 -2.79 1.63
CA ALA A 148 1.35 -3.05 1.41
C ALA A 148 1.58 -4.55 1.25
N TYR A 149 2.32 -4.93 0.21
CA TYR A 149 2.60 -6.31 -0.13
C TYR A 149 4.08 -6.62 0.06
N ARG A 150 4.37 -7.77 0.64
CA ARG A 150 5.69 -8.38 0.65
C ARG A 150 5.70 -9.58 -0.28
N PHE A 151 6.88 -9.96 -0.74
CA PHE A 151 7.04 -11.06 -1.67
C PHE A 151 7.87 -12.18 -1.03
N ASP A 152 7.58 -13.42 -1.42
CA ASP A 152 8.46 -14.54 -1.08
C ASP A 152 9.56 -14.74 -2.12
N GLY A 153 10.43 -15.73 -1.92
CA GLY A 153 11.56 -15.98 -2.82
C GLY A 153 11.19 -16.43 -4.23
N ALA A 154 9.91 -16.72 -4.52
CA ALA A 154 9.40 -16.94 -5.87
C ALA A 154 8.72 -15.69 -6.45
N GLY A 155 8.73 -14.58 -5.70
CA GLY A 155 8.02 -13.35 -6.02
C GLY A 155 6.50 -13.49 -5.94
N THR A 156 6.00 -14.37 -5.09
CA THR A 156 4.56 -14.46 -4.79
C THR A 156 4.20 -13.42 -3.71
N PRO A 157 3.23 -12.52 -3.97
CA PRO A 157 2.86 -11.49 -3.01
C PRO A 157 2.02 -12.07 -1.86
N TRP A 158 2.16 -11.46 -0.69
CA TRP A 158 1.26 -11.60 0.45
C TRP A 158 1.06 -10.24 1.11
N ARG A 159 -0.12 -10.00 1.68
CA ARG A 159 -0.44 -8.71 2.31
C ARG A 159 0.32 -8.57 3.63
N TYR A 160 1.18 -7.56 3.71
CA TYR A 160 1.97 -7.23 4.89
C TYR A 160 1.28 -6.19 5.77
N LYS A 161 0.69 -5.16 5.18
CA LYS A 161 -0.10 -4.14 5.90
C LYS A 161 -1.34 -3.73 5.13
N THR A 162 -2.33 -3.21 5.84
CA THR A 162 -3.50 -2.57 5.25
C THR A 162 -4.01 -1.45 6.15
N LEU A 163 -4.58 -0.42 5.54
CA LEU A 163 -5.39 0.56 6.24
C LEU A 163 -6.84 0.07 6.30
N GLN A 164 -7.33 -0.23 7.49
CA GLN A 164 -8.72 -0.61 7.73
C GLN A 164 -9.49 0.61 8.23
N VAL A 165 -10.55 0.99 7.51
CA VAL A 165 -11.48 2.02 7.93
C VAL A 165 -12.80 1.38 8.38
N ARG A 166 -13.23 1.75 9.57
CA ARG A 166 -14.50 1.36 10.19
C ARG A 166 -15.58 2.38 9.87
N TYR A 167 -16.74 1.87 9.48
CA TYR A 167 -17.93 2.67 9.16
C TYR A 167 -19.09 2.41 10.12
N ASP A 168 -18.91 1.47 11.06
CA ASP A 168 -19.85 1.10 12.11
C ASP A 168 -19.78 2.07 13.30
N TYR A 169 -19.94 3.36 12.99
CA TYR A 169 -19.97 4.42 14.01
C TYR A 169 -21.22 4.25 14.90
N ASP A 170 -20.97 4.17 16.20
CA ASP A 170 -22.00 4.23 17.23
C ASP A 170 -22.04 5.65 17.82
N PRO A 171 -23.12 6.43 17.60
CA PRO A 171 -23.23 7.79 18.12
C PRO A 171 -23.27 7.87 19.65
N ASP A 172 -23.62 6.78 20.33
CA ASP A 172 -23.69 6.72 21.78
C ASP A 172 -22.36 6.25 22.40
N ALA A 173 -21.41 5.78 21.59
CA ALA A 173 -20.09 5.40 22.07
C ALA A 173 -19.32 6.65 22.56
N PRO A 174 -18.73 6.61 23.77
CA PRO A 174 -18.03 7.76 24.34
C PRO A 174 -16.76 8.14 23.57
N VAL A 175 -16.23 7.20 22.79
CA VAL A 175 -15.03 7.34 21.96
C VAL A 175 -15.11 6.35 20.81
N PHE A 176 -14.69 6.79 19.62
CA PHE A 176 -14.65 5.98 18.42
C PHE A 176 -13.34 6.17 17.66
N PHE A 177 -12.69 5.06 17.33
CA PHE A 177 -11.49 5.04 16.48
C PHE A 177 -11.87 4.45 15.12
N ALA A 178 -11.83 5.30 14.09
CA ALA A 178 -12.31 4.94 12.76
C ALA A 178 -11.27 4.22 11.91
N ILE A 179 -9.97 4.42 12.16
CA ILE A 179 -8.91 3.95 11.26
C ILE A 179 -7.90 3.14 12.04
N PHE A 180 -7.58 1.97 11.49
CA PHE A 180 -6.56 1.08 12.01
C PHE A 180 -5.60 0.66 10.92
N GLU A 181 -4.30 0.82 11.15
CA GLU A 181 -3.33 0.07 10.37
C GLU A 181 -3.18 -1.33 10.97
N LYS A 182 -3.38 -2.37 10.15
CA LYS A 182 -3.15 -3.76 10.54
C LYS A 182 -1.88 -4.27 9.85
N THR A 183 -1.02 -4.95 10.61
CA THR A 183 0.15 -5.67 10.10
C THR A 183 -0.10 -7.16 10.19
N PHE A 184 0.22 -7.89 9.13
CA PHE A 184 0.02 -9.33 9.02
C PHE A 184 1.35 -10.07 8.97
N ASP A 185 1.34 -11.32 9.43
CA ASP A 185 2.37 -12.29 9.08
C ASP A 185 2.11 -12.92 7.71
N ARG A 186 3.01 -13.81 7.28
CA ARG A 186 2.90 -14.52 5.99
C ARG A 186 1.71 -15.48 5.93
N GLN A 187 1.15 -15.88 7.07
CA GLN A 187 -0.04 -16.73 7.16
C GLN A 187 -1.34 -15.90 7.11
N GLY A 188 -1.24 -14.58 6.99
CA GLY A 188 -2.38 -13.67 6.98
C GLY A 188 -2.97 -13.41 8.37
N GLN A 189 -2.26 -13.76 9.45
CA GLN A 189 -2.69 -13.45 10.81
C GLN A 189 -2.26 -12.03 11.18
N ILE A 190 -3.14 -11.28 11.85
CA ILE A 190 -2.80 -9.95 12.36
C ILE A 190 -1.82 -10.11 13.53
N VAL A 191 -0.63 -9.54 13.38
CA VAL A 191 0.43 -9.57 14.40
C VAL A 191 0.66 -8.22 15.08
N ALA A 192 0.19 -7.12 14.47
CA ALA A 192 0.15 -5.82 15.09
C ALA A 192 -1.01 -4.99 14.53
N SER A 193 -1.51 -4.08 15.36
CA SER A 193 -2.55 -3.13 14.99
C SER A 193 -2.34 -1.83 15.74
N ARG A 194 -2.72 -0.71 15.15
CA ARG A 194 -2.74 0.60 15.81
C ARG A 194 -3.80 1.50 15.21
N ALA A 195 -4.47 2.27 16.04
CA ALA A 195 -5.37 3.32 15.57
C ALA A 195 -4.57 4.49 14.99
N LEU A 196 -5.06 5.06 13.90
CA LEU A 196 -4.49 6.23 13.23
C LEU A 196 -5.51 7.36 13.15
N ASP A 197 -5.06 8.61 13.17
CA ASP A 197 -5.89 9.78 12.89
C ASP A 197 -5.99 10.08 11.39
N ASP A 198 -6.56 11.24 11.05
CA ASP A 198 -6.73 11.69 9.66
C ASP A 198 -5.42 12.08 8.95
N ASP A 199 -4.33 12.25 9.69
CA ASP A 199 -3.00 12.55 9.20
C ASP A 199 -2.05 11.32 9.32
N ASP A 200 -2.64 10.12 9.42
CA ASP A 200 -1.96 8.83 9.60
C ASP A 200 -1.01 8.78 10.81
N GLN A 201 -1.25 9.60 11.83
CA GLN A 201 -0.49 9.57 13.08
C GLN A 201 -1.09 8.58 14.07
N PRO A 202 -0.24 7.83 14.82
CA PRO A 202 -0.72 6.93 15.87
C PRO A 202 -1.57 7.67 16.91
N GLN A 203 -2.78 7.17 17.14
CA GLN A 203 -3.66 7.70 18.17
C GLN A 203 -3.37 7.07 19.53
N THR A 204 -3.55 7.90 20.56
CA THR A 204 -3.52 7.46 21.95
C THR A 204 -4.86 7.73 22.61
N TRP A 205 -5.12 7.00 23.69
CA TRP A 205 -6.28 7.18 24.53
C TRP A 205 -5.82 7.39 25.97
N THR A 206 -6.40 8.39 26.63
CA THR A 206 -6.10 8.71 28.03
C THR A 206 -7.22 8.18 28.91
N VAL A 207 -6.84 7.43 29.95
CA VAL A 207 -7.80 6.83 30.89
C VAL A 207 -8.55 7.93 31.64
N PRO A 208 -9.89 8.01 31.53
CA PRO A 208 -10.69 9.04 32.18
C PRO A 208 -11.15 8.67 33.61
N ASN A 209 -11.06 7.38 33.98
CA ASN A 209 -11.54 6.89 35.28
C ASN A 209 -10.38 6.78 36.29
N ALA A 210 -10.64 7.12 37.56
CA ALA A 210 -9.70 6.93 38.67
C ALA A 210 -9.21 5.47 38.81
N ARG A 211 -10.00 4.49 38.37
CA ARG A 211 -9.62 3.08 38.37
C ARG A 211 -10.33 2.29 37.27
N LEU A 212 -9.56 1.75 36.34
CA LEU A 212 -10.06 0.97 35.22
C LEU A 212 -9.41 -0.41 35.15
N TYR A 213 -10.19 -1.48 35.32
CA TYR A 213 -9.64 -2.84 35.29
C TYR A 213 -9.19 -3.28 33.89
N LEU A 214 -8.18 -4.15 33.86
CA LEU A 214 -7.65 -4.73 32.64
C LEU A 214 -8.18 -6.15 32.42
N TYR A 215 -8.48 -6.48 31.17
CA TYR A 215 -9.11 -7.73 30.73
C TYR A 215 -8.23 -8.46 29.71
N GLN A 216 -8.28 -9.79 29.70
CA GLN A 216 -7.52 -10.59 28.73
C GLN A 216 -8.22 -10.69 27.37
N ARG A 217 -9.54 -10.56 27.35
CA ARG A 217 -10.43 -10.63 26.19
C ARG A 217 -11.49 -9.53 26.31
N PRO A 218 -12.22 -9.17 25.24
CA PRO A 218 -13.32 -8.22 25.31
C PRO A 218 -14.57 -8.85 25.98
N ASP A 219 -14.40 -9.31 27.22
CA ASP A 219 -15.46 -9.95 28.00
C ASP A 219 -15.23 -9.78 29.52
N GLU A 220 -16.32 -9.56 30.25
CA GLU A 220 -16.32 -9.29 31.71
C GLU A 220 -15.69 -10.42 32.54
N SER A 221 -15.82 -11.67 32.08
CA SER A 221 -15.29 -12.83 32.83
C SER A 221 -13.77 -12.92 32.79
N SER A 222 -13.12 -12.19 31.88
CA SER A 222 -11.68 -12.17 31.69
C SER A 222 -10.94 -11.10 32.52
N ARG A 223 -11.65 -10.45 33.46
CA ARG A 223 -11.10 -9.39 34.32
C ARG A 223 -9.88 -9.86 35.10
N SER A 224 -8.82 -9.09 35.07
CA SER A 224 -7.61 -9.30 35.88
C SER A 224 -7.64 -8.43 37.14
N LYS A 225 -6.65 -8.62 38.03
CA LYS A 225 -6.43 -7.74 39.19
C LYS A 225 -5.68 -6.45 38.84
N ALA A 226 -5.12 -6.38 37.63
CA ALA A 226 -4.41 -5.19 37.17
C ALA A 226 -5.43 -4.13 36.72
N TYR A 227 -5.06 -2.87 36.90
CA TYR A 227 -5.86 -1.72 36.53
C TYR A 227 -4.96 -0.57 36.12
N LEU A 228 -5.52 0.34 35.34
CA LEU A 228 -4.97 1.67 35.05
C LEU A 228 -5.67 2.71 35.92
N ILE A 229 -5.05 3.88 36.02
CA ILE A 229 -5.58 5.03 36.76
C ILE A 229 -5.77 6.21 35.82
N GLU A 230 -6.54 7.20 36.28
CA GLU A 230 -6.80 8.43 35.53
C GLU A 230 -5.50 9.09 35.06
N GLY A 231 -5.47 9.52 33.81
CA GLY A 231 -4.32 10.16 33.19
C GLY A 231 -3.27 9.20 32.62
N ASP A 232 -3.39 7.88 32.83
CA ASP A 232 -2.58 6.91 32.10
C ASP A 232 -2.86 7.02 30.60
N VAL A 233 -1.80 7.09 29.79
CA VAL A 233 -1.89 7.19 28.32
C VAL A 233 -1.55 5.86 27.70
N CYS A 234 -2.40 5.40 26.77
CA CYS A 234 -2.27 4.12 26.10
C CYS A 234 -2.29 4.29 24.58
N GLU A 235 -1.54 3.47 23.86
CA GLU A 235 -1.78 3.30 22.42
C GLU A 235 -3.06 2.50 22.23
N VAL A 236 -3.82 2.82 21.18
CA VAL A 236 -5.04 2.09 20.83
C VAL A 236 -4.72 1.06 19.76
N LEU A 237 -5.05 -0.20 20.03
CA LEU A 237 -4.75 -1.32 19.14
C LEU A 237 -5.98 -1.80 18.38
N ASP A 238 -7.16 -1.84 19.01
CA ASP A 238 -8.40 -2.30 18.38
C ASP A 238 -9.62 -1.80 19.15
N GLN A 239 -10.79 -1.83 18.54
CA GLN A 239 -12.05 -1.52 19.22
C GLN A 239 -13.16 -2.47 18.74
N GLN A 240 -13.85 -3.12 19.68
CA GLN A 240 -14.91 -4.09 19.44
C GLN A 240 -16.11 -3.77 20.33
N GLY A 241 -17.13 -3.11 19.77
CA GLY A 241 -18.21 -2.53 20.56
C GLY A 241 -17.68 -1.63 21.67
N ASP A 242 -18.10 -1.90 22.91
CA ASP A 242 -17.67 -1.18 24.11
C ASP A 242 -16.29 -1.59 24.64
N TRP A 243 -15.54 -2.43 23.92
CA TRP A 243 -14.23 -2.88 24.34
C TRP A 243 -13.12 -2.21 23.54
N LEU A 244 -12.13 -1.66 24.24
CA LEU A 244 -10.94 -1.06 23.64
C LEU A 244 -9.73 -1.93 23.96
N GLN A 245 -9.03 -2.40 22.92
CA GLN A 245 -7.74 -3.02 23.10
C GLN A 245 -6.67 -1.95 23.11
N ILE A 246 -5.81 -1.99 24.12
CA ILE A 246 -4.78 -0.98 24.36
C ILE A 246 -3.41 -1.60 24.52
N ARG A 247 -2.36 -0.80 24.28
CA ARG A 247 -1.00 -1.06 24.75
C ARG A 247 -0.60 0.01 25.76
N TYR A 248 -0.31 -0.43 26.99
CA TYR A 248 0.21 0.43 28.05
C TYR A 248 1.69 0.14 28.29
N LEU A 249 2.53 1.17 28.25
CA LEU A 249 3.97 1.05 28.51
C LEU A 249 4.23 1.15 30.01
N SER A 250 4.32 0.00 30.67
CA SER A 250 4.69 -0.06 32.10
C SER A 250 6.20 -0.07 32.28
N ARG A 251 6.65 0.16 33.53
CA ARG A 251 8.06 -0.01 33.93
C ARG A 251 8.60 -1.44 33.70
N LYS A 252 7.72 -2.44 33.57
CA LYS A 252 8.08 -3.85 33.35
C LYS A 252 7.98 -4.27 31.88
N GLY A 253 7.67 -3.33 30.98
CA GLY A 253 7.43 -3.57 29.57
C GLY A 253 5.99 -3.27 29.14
N ALA A 254 5.75 -3.40 27.84
CA ALA A 254 4.44 -3.17 27.24
C ALA A 254 3.41 -4.21 27.70
N LEU A 255 2.21 -3.75 27.97
CA LEU A 255 1.07 -4.57 28.39
C LEU A 255 -0.08 -4.36 27.41
N GLU A 256 -0.43 -5.40 26.67
CA GLU A 256 -1.59 -5.39 25.77
C GLU A 256 -2.81 -6.01 26.44
N ARG A 257 -3.88 -5.24 26.64
CA ARG A 257 -5.08 -5.66 27.37
C ARG A 257 -6.32 -5.01 26.78
N TRP A 258 -7.46 -5.57 27.14
CA TRP A 258 -8.77 -4.98 26.88
C TRP A 258 -9.21 -4.15 28.07
N VAL A 259 -9.93 -3.06 27.81
CA VAL A 259 -10.66 -2.26 28.80
C VAL A 259 -12.10 -2.06 28.33
N SER A 260 -13.01 -1.93 29.29
CA SER A 260 -14.42 -1.60 29.02
C SER A 260 -14.59 -0.08 28.94
N LEU A 261 -15.12 0.42 27.82
CA LEU A 261 -15.47 1.82 27.64
C LEU A 261 -16.66 2.20 28.52
N ALA A 262 -17.60 1.28 28.76
CA ALA A 262 -18.68 1.51 29.71
C ALA A 262 -18.15 1.73 31.14
N GLU A 263 -17.18 0.91 31.58
CA GLU A 263 -16.48 1.11 32.86
C GLU A 263 -15.69 2.42 32.89
N ALA A 264 -14.95 2.71 31.81
CA ALA A 264 -14.11 3.90 31.72
C ALA A 264 -14.91 5.20 31.81
N TYR A 265 -16.09 5.26 31.20
CA TYR A 265 -16.94 6.46 31.18
C TYR A 265 -18.13 6.39 32.14
N GLU A 266 -18.16 5.40 33.04
CA GLU A 266 -19.23 5.17 34.04
C GLU A 266 -20.64 5.06 33.43
N LEU A 267 -20.72 4.60 32.17
CA LEU A 267 -21.98 4.42 31.47
C LEU A 267 -22.74 3.26 32.11
N GLY A 268 -23.81 3.57 32.85
CA GLY A 268 -24.67 2.58 33.48
C GLY A 268 -24.40 2.28 34.96
N GLN A 269 -23.65 3.12 35.68
CA GLN A 269 -23.75 3.12 37.14
C GLN A 269 -25.02 3.90 37.57
N PRO A 270 -25.92 3.33 38.40
CA PRO A 270 -27.10 4.03 38.90
C PRO A 270 -26.77 5.19 39.84
#